data_AF-A0A1I3TCL7-F1
#
_entry.id   AF-A0A1I3TCL7-F1
#
_cell.length_a   1.000
_cell.length_b   1.000
_cell.length_c   1.000
_cell.angle_alpha   90.00
_cell.angle_beta   90.00
_cell.angle_gamma   90.00
#
_symmetry.space_group_name_H-M   'P 1'
#
loop_
_entity.id
_entity.type
_entity.pdbx_description
1 polymer ?
#
loop_
_entity_poly.entity_id
_entity_poly.type
_entity_poly.pdbx_seq_one_letter_code
_entity_poly.pdbx_strand_id
1 'polypeptide(L)'
;MKALAIIALIFAALSIFIPVGGVFIAMFCSVLALIAFYKNPTLSGITFGINIINTAFLSPSIVATAASMLNEGDDGLGLYGVYVGFHVVLFVLAIILSVILKKKAQKKSDETAA
;
A
#
# COMPACT_ATOMS: atom_id res chain seq x y z
N MET A 1 6.59 -16.46 3.06
CA MET A 1 5.69 -15.27 3.08
C MET A 1 4.76 -15.19 1.87
N LYS A 2 4.55 -16.28 1.11
CA LYS A 2 3.55 -16.29 0.02
C LYS A 2 2.12 -16.11 0.56
N ALA A 3 1.80 -16.82 1.65
CA ALA A 3 0.51 -16.68 2.34
C ALA A 3 0.21 -15.23 2.73
N LEU A 4 1.18 -14.49 3.30
CA LEU A 4 0.98 -13.09 3.70
C LEU A 4 0.70 -12.16 2.51
N ALA A 5 1.38 -12.37 1.37
CA ALA A 5 1.10 -11.62 0.14
C ALA A 5 -0.29 -11.93 -0.43
N ILE A 6 -0.69 -13.20 -0.39
CA ILE A 6 -2.02 -13.64 -0.86
C ILE A 6 -3.12 -13.09 0.05
N ILE A 7 -2.95 -13.17 1.37
CA ILE A 7 -3.86 -12.59 2.35
C ILE A 7 -3.98 -11.08 2.10
N ALA A 8 -2.86 -10.37 1.99
CA ALA A 8 -2.89 -8.93 1.71
C ALA A 8 -3.65 -8.59 0.41
N LEU A 9 -3.47 -9.39 -0.64
CA LEU A 9 -4.18 -9.22 -1.90
C LEU A 9 -5.69 -9.47 -1.78
N ILE A 10 -6.10 -10.55 -1.11
CA ILE A 10 -7.52 -10.89 -0.93
C ILE A 10 -8.22 -9.80 -0.11
N PHE A 11 -7.64 -9.40 1.02
CA PHE A 11 -8.23 -8.38 1.87
C PHE A 11 -8.22 -6.99 1.21
N ALA A 12 -7.20 -6.67 0.40
CA ALA A 12 -7.20 -5.47 -0.42
C ALA A 12 -8.37 -5.45 -1.43
N ALA A 13 -8.59 -6.55 -2.15
CA ALA A 13 -9.71 -6.65 -3.08
C ALA A 13 -11.07 -6.57 -2.37
N LEU A 14 -11.22 -7.26 -1.23
CA LEU A 14 -12.45 -7.20 -0.43
C LEU A 14 -12.73 -5.80 0.14
N SER A 15 -11.68 -5.03 0.45
CA SER A 15 -11.82 -3.69 1.01
C SER A 15 -12.54 -2.70 0.09
N ILE A 16 -12.54 -2.94 -1.22
CA ILE A 16 -13.26 -2.12 -2.22
C ILE A 16 -14.78 -2.15 -1.96
N PHE A 17 -15.29 -3.28 -1.48
CA PHE A 17 -16.73 -3.49 -1.27
C PHE A 17 -17.20 -3.08 0.14
N ILE A 18 -16.30 -2.55 0.98
CA ILE A 18 -16.60 -2.16 2.36
C ILE A 18 -16.64 -0.62 2.42
N PRO A 19 -17.83 0.00 2.29
CA PRO A 19 -17.95 1.46 2.14
C PRO A 19 -17.49 2.23 3.39
N VAL A 20 -17.69 1.65 4.58
CA VAL A 20 -17.26 2.23 5.87
C VAL A 20 -16.11 1.41 6.43
N GLY A 21 -14.94 2.03 6.52
CA GLY A 21 -13.74 1.42 7.11
C GLY A 21 -12.91 0.53 6.16
N GLY A 22 -13.35 0.32 4.92
CA GLY A 22 -12.56 -0.37 3.88
C GLY A 22 -11.18 0.29 3.68
N VAL A 23 -11.08 1.60 3.82
CA VAL A 23 -9.81 2.35 3.78
C VAL A 23 -8.79 1.88 4.82
N PHE A 24 -9.23 1.58 6.06
CA PHE A 24 -8.31 1.09 7.09
C PHE A 24 -7.81 -0.32 6.77
N ILE A 25 -8.65 -1.16 6.18
CA ILE A 25 -8.27 -2.48 5.69
C ILE A 25 -7.26 -2.34 4.55
N ALA A 26 -7.49 -1.44 3.59
CA ALA A 26 -6.55 -1.16 2.50
C ALA A 26 -5.19 -0.66 3.03
N MET A 27 -5.19 0.20 4.04
CA MET A 27 -3.96 0.68 4.69
C MET A 27 -3.20 -0.46 5.37
N PHE A 28 -3.90 -1.29 6.14
CA PHE A 28 -3.30 -2.47 6.77
C PHE A 28 -2.73 -3.44 5.72
N CYS A 29 -3.46 -3.69 4.63
CA CYS A 29 -3.00 -4.54 3.53
C CYS A 29 -1.75 -3.97 2.85
N SER A 30 -1.58 -2.66 2.80
CA SER A 30 -0.38 -2.01 2.24
C SER A 30 0.85 -2.22 3.13
N VAL A 31 0.69 -2.24 4.45
CA VAL A 31 1.75 -2.61 5.39
C VAL A 31 2.13 -4.09 5.22
N LEU A 32 1.14 -4.98 5.09
CA LEU A 32 1.41 -6.40 4.82
C LEU A 32 2.11 -6.59 3.46
N ALA A 33 1.68 -5.87 2.44
CA ALA A 33 2.29 -5.90 1.11
C ALA A 33 3.75 -5.43 1.15
N LEU A 34 4.06 -4.37 1.90
CA LEU A 34 5.43 -3.89 2.16
C LEU A 34 6.30 -5.02 2.74
N ILE A 35 5.84 -5.67 3.80
CA ILE A 35 6.58 -6.75 4.48
C ILE A 35 6.81 -7.93 3.53
N ALA A 36 5.80 -8.29 2.73
CA ALA A 36 5.90 -9.39 1.77
C ALA A 36 6.73 -9.07 0.51
N PHE A 37 6.96 -7.79 0.21
CA PHE A 37 7.47 -7.32 -1.08
C PHE A 37 8.82 -7.92 -1.46
N TYR A 38 9.74 -8.06 -0.50
CA TYR A 38 11.07 -8.65 -0.75
C TYR A 38 10.99 -10.07 -1.33
N LYS A 39 10.03 -10.88 -0.86
CA LYS A 39 9.89 -12.29 -1.27
C LYS A 39 8.88 -12.49 -2.40
N ASN A 40 7.87 -11.62 -2.54
CA ASN A 40 6.83 -11.72 -3.57
C ASN A 40 6.49 -10.33 -4.16
N PRO A 41 7.42 -9.71 -4.91
CA PRO A 41 7.26 -8.34 -5.37
C PRO A 41 6.05 -8.16 -6.30
N THR A 42 5.73 -9.15 -7.14
CA THR A 42 4.59 -9.07 -8.07
C THR A 42 3.25 -9.02 -7.34
N LEU A 43 3.00 -9.95 -6.41
CA LEU A 43 1.74 -9.98 -5.66
C LEU A 43 1.59 -8.73 -4.79
N SER A 44 2.65 -8.35 -4.06
CA SER A 44 2.62 -7.13 -3.26
C SER A 44 2.45 -5.88 -4.11
N GLY A 45 3.06 -5.80 -5.29
CA GLY A 45 2.88 -4.69 -6.23
C GLY A 45 1.45 -4.56 -6.72
N ILE A 46 0.79 -5.69 -7.05
CA ILE A 46 -0.63 -5.71 -7.39
C ILE A 46 -1.48 -5.24 -6.20
N THR A 47 -1.20 -5.70 -4.98
CA THR A 47 -1.88 -5.24 -3.76
C THR A 47 -1.76 -3.73 -3.58
N PHE A 48 -0.57 -3.15 -3.76
CA PHE A 48 -0.38 -1.70 -3.71
C PHE A 48 -1.18 -0.99 -4.79
N GLY A 49 -1.14 -1.47 -6.04
CA GLY A 49 -1.90 -0.89 -7.14
C GLY A 49 -3.41 -0.88 -6.88
N ILE A 50 -3.96 -1.99 -6.40
CA ILE A 50 -5.36 -2.11 -6.02
C ILE A 50 -5.71 -1.11 -4.91
N ASN A 51 -4.90 -1.03 -3.85
CA ASN A 51 -5.16 -0.11 -2.75
C ASN A 51 -5.06 1.36 -3.18
N ILE A 52 -4.10 1.71 -4.05
CA ILE A 52 -4.00 3.07 -4.60
C ILE A 52 -5.26 3.41 -5.39
N ILE A 53 -5.69 2.55 -6.32
CA ILE A 53 -6.89 2.79 -7.12
C ILE A 53 -8.14 2.85 -6.23
N ASN A 54 -8.26 1.95 -5.26
CA ASN A 54 -9.37 1.92 -4.32
C ASN A 54 -9.48 3.24 -3.55
N THR A 55 -8.40 3.64 -2.88
CA THR A 55 -8.36 4.85 -2.06
C THR A 55 -8.49 6.13 -2.90
N ALA A 56 -7.93 6.15 -4.12
CA ALA A 56 -7.94 7.33 -4.99
C ALA A 56 -9.26 7.56 -5.72
N PHE A 57 -10.02 6.50 -6.03
CA PHE A 57 -11.20 6.61 -6.91
C PHE A 57 -12.46 5.94 -6.39
N LEU A 58 -12.34 4.91 -5.54
CA LEU A 58 -13.46 4.03 -5.19
C LEU A 58 -13.90 4.16 -3.73
N SER A 59 -13.20 4.93 -2.89
CA SER A 59 -13.49 5.01 -1.44
C SER A 59 -14.54 6.08 -1.12
N PRO A 60 -15.81 5.71 -0.85
CA PRO A 60 -16.88 6.69 -0.63
C PRO A 60 -16.69 7.43 0.70
N SER A 61 -16.06 6.77 1.69
CA SER A 61 -15.78 7.37 3.00
C SER A 61 -14.81 8.54 2.94
N ILE A 62 -13.78 8.47 2.08
CA ILE A 62 -12.86 9.61 1.87
C ILE A 62 -13.58 10.73 1.15
N VAL A 63 -14.32 10.43 0.09
CA VAL A 63 -15.05 11.45 -0.68
C VAL A 63 -16.06 12.17 0.19
N ALA A 64 -16.86 11.44 0.97
CA ALA A 64 -17.84 12.03 1.87
C ALA A 64 -17.19 12.94 2.91
N THR A 65 -16.09 12.49 3.53
CA THR A 65 -15.38 13.28 4.55
C THR A 65 -14.72 14.52 3.93
N ALA A 66 -14.02 14.36 2.80
CA ALA A 66 -13.36 15.46 2.09
C ALA A 66 -14.37 16.51 1.61
N ALA A 67 -15.54 16.09 1.10
CA ALA A 67 -16.59 17.00 0.68
C ALA A 67 -17.17 17.81 1.86
N SER A 68 -17.35 17.18 3.02
CA SER A 68 -17.78 17.89 4.23
C SER A 68 -16.74 18.92 4.68
N MET A 69 -15.46 18.53 4.72
CA MET A 69 -14.36 19.44 5.09
C MET A 69 -14.26 20.64 4.15
N LEU A 70 -14.39 20.42 2.84
CA LEU A 70 -14.39 21.50 1.85
C LEU A 70 -15.54 22.50 2.05
N ASN A 71 -16.72 22.03 2.45
CA ASN A 71 -17.85 22.92 2.75
C ASN A 71 -17.64 23.73 4.04
N GLU A 72 -16.86 23.21 4.98
CA GLU A 72 -16.50 23.89 6.23
C GLU A 72 -15.26 24.81 6.07
N GLY A 73 -14.69 24.90 4.87
CA GLY A 73 -13.52 25.72 4.57
C GLY A 73 -12.17 25.08 4.97
N ASP A 74 -12.15 23.77 5.23
CA ASP A 74 -10.96 22.99 5.57
C ASP A 74 -10.39 22.24 4.35
N ASP A 75 -9.15 21.73 4.48
CA ASP A 75 -8.40 21.10 3.38
C ASP A 75 -8.80 19.63 3.13
N GLY A 76 -10.00 19.44 2.56
CA GLY A 76 -10.46 18.11 2.14
C GLY A 76 -9.60 17.48 1.03
N LEU A 77 -8.90 18.28 0.22
CA LEU A 77 -7.94 17.79 -0.77
C LEU A 77 -6.68 17.24 -0.10
N GLY A 78 -6.22 17.88 0.98
CA GLY A 78 -5.13 17.41 1.84
C GLY A 78 -5.44 16.06 2.46
N LEU A 79 -6.67 15.87 2.98
CA LEU A 79 -7.11 14.57 3.51
C LEU A 79 -6.97 13.48 2.45
N TYR A 80 -7.51 13.72 1.25
CA TYR A 80 -7.38 12.80 0.12
C TYR A 80 -5.91 12.48 -0.21
N GLY A 81 -5.08 13.52 -0.28
CA GLY A 81 -3.64 13.41 -0.55
C GLY A 81 -2.91 12.55 0.48
N VAL A 82 -3.26 12.65 1.77
CA VAL A 82 -2.66 11.84 2.84
C VAL A 82 -2.99 10.35 2.68
N TYR A 83 -4.26 10.00 2.44
CA TYR A 83 -4.67 8.60 2.32
C TYR A 83 -4.11 7.93 1.07
N VAL A 84 -4.17 8.60 -0.09
CA VAL A 84 -3.57 8.07 -1.33
C VAL A 84 -2.04 8.03 -1.19
N GLY A 85 -1.47 9.10 -0.64
CA GLY A 85 -0.03 9.24 -0.41
C GLY A 85 0.53 8.14 0.48
N PHE A 86 -0.20 7.69 1.50
CA PHE A 86 0.19 6.56 2.35
C PHE A 86 0.53 5.31 1.54
N HIS A 87 -0.32 4.92 0.59
CA HIS A 87 -0.10 3.74 -0.24
C HIS A 87 1.09 3.93 -1.20
N VAL A 88 1.19 5.10 -1.82
CA VAL A 88 2.26 5.43 -2.77
C VAL A 88 3.62 5.45 -2.06
N VAL A 89 3.71 6.10 -0.90
CA VAL A 89 4.95 6.18 -0.11
C VAL A 89 5.39 4.80 0.35
N LEU A 90 4.48 3.96 0.83
CA LEU A 90 4.82 2.58 1.21
C LEU A 90 5.26 1.74 0.01
N PHE A 91 4.68 1.93 -1.16
CA PHE A 91 5.10 1.23 -2.37
C PHE A 91 6.51 1.63 -2.80
N VAL A 92 6.81 2.93 -2.82
CA VAL A 92 8.17 3.44 -3.10
C VAL A 92 9.16 2.92 -2.07
N LEU A 93 8.80 2.96 -0.78
CA LEU A 93 9.63 2.41 0.30
C LEU A 93 9.89 0.91 0.10
N ALA A 94 8.88 0.14 -0.33
CA ALA A 94 9.03 -1.29 -0.62
C ALA A 94 10.06 -1.56 -1.73
N ILE A 95 10.03 -0.75 -2.79
CA ILE A 95 11.00 -0.84 -3.89
C ILE A 95 12.41 -0.52 -3.38
N ILE A 96 12.58 0.60 -2.67
CA ILE A 96 13.89 1.03 -2.15
C ILE A 96 14.48 -0.04 -1.23
N LEU A 97 13.70 -0.52 -0.26
CA LEU A 97 14.13 -1.56 0.67
C LEU A 97 14.49 -2.85 -0.05
N SER A 98 13.70 -3.27 -1.04
CA SER A 98 13.98 -4.47 -1.83
C SER A 98 15.32 -4.36 -2.58
N VAL A 99 15.60 -3.22 -3.20
CA VAL A 99 16.87 -2.97 -3.90
C VAL A 99 18.05 -3.00 -2.92
N ILE A 100 17.94 -2.32 -1.77
CA ILE A 100 19.02 -2.28 -0.76
C ILE A 100 19.30 -3.69 -0.22
N LEU A 101 18.26 -4.45 0.13
CA LEU A 101 18.41 -5.79 0.70
C LEU A 101 19.00 -6.78 -0.31
N LYS A 102 18.59 -6.70 -1.58
CA LYS A 102 19.15 -7.53 -2.65
C LYS A 102 20.64 -7.23 -2.89
N LYS A 103 21.02 -5.95 -2.92
CA LYS A 103 22.44 -5.55 -3.05
C LYS A 103 23.30 -6.09 -1.90
N LYS A 104 22.81 -6.01 -0.66
CA LYS A 104 23.52 -6.57 0.51
C LYS A 104 23.66 -8.10 0.43
N ALA A 105 22.64 -8.80 -0.05
CA ALA A 105 22.68 -10.25 -0.20
C ALA A 105 23.73 -10.69 -1.25
N GLN A 106 23.83 -9.96 -2.37
CA GLN A 106 24.84 -10.23 -3.41
C GLN A 106 26.27 -9.97 -2.91
N LYS A 107 26.53 -8.84 -2.25
CA LYS A 107 27.86 -8.54 -1.69
C LYS A 107 28.34 -9.65 -0.75
N LYS A 108 27.44 -10.19 0.07
CA LYS A 108 27.75 -11.27 1.00
C LYS A 108 28.06 -12.60 0.30
N SER A 109 27.38 -12.92 -0.81
CA SER A 109 27.70 -14.13 -1.58
C SER A 109 29.08 -14.04 -2.22
N ASP A 110 29.43 -12.87 -2.74
CA ASP A 110 30.71 -12.65 -3.42
C ASP A 110 31.90 -12.75 -2.44
N GLU A 111 31.75 -12.23 -1.22
CA GLU A 111 32.76 -12.35 -0.14
C GLU A 111 32.92 -13.78 0.39
N THR A 112 31.90 -14.64 0.26
CA THR A 112 31.98 -16.05 0.72
C THR A 112 32.53 -16.98 -0.37
N ALA A 113 32.50 -16.54 -1.63
CA ALA A 113 32.95 -17.32 -2.78
C ALA A 113 34.42 -17.05 -3.17
N ALA A 114 35.07 -16.05 -2.55
CA ALA A 114 36.48 -15.68 -2.72
C ALA A 114 37.34 -16.28 -1.59
#